data_AF-A0A5R9IHA3-F1
#
_entry.id   AF-A0A5R9IHA3-F1
#
_cell.length_a   1.000
_cell.length_b   1.000
_cell.length_c   1.000
_cell.angle_alpha   90.00
_cell.angle_beta   90.00
_cell.angle_gamma   90.00
#
_symmetry.space_group_name_H-M   'P 1'
#
loop_
_entity.id
_entity.type
_entity.pdbx_description
1 polymer ?
#
loop_
_entity_poly.entity_id
_entity_poly.type
_entity_poly.pdbx_seq_one_letter_code
_entity_poly.pdbx_strand_id
1 'polypeptide(L)'
;MKDLQLEFFEIPSPCRGVCESDNRGYCQGCFRTRDERFGWLNLTNSEKQRVIKLCLQRERRRNQPQKLEQESAAPEPIQASLLDAPSRDILDKDLGVDDFDDFEL
;
A
#
# COMPACT_ATOMS: atom_id res chain seq x y z
N MET A 1 -8.74 20.42 -11.04
CA MET A 1 -9.01 19.84 -12.38
C MET A 1 -8.13 18.61 -12.53
N LYS A 2 -8.59 17.42 -12.11
CA LYS A 2 -7.77 16.21 -12.21
C LYS A 2 -8.64 14.97 -12.37
N ASP A 3 -9.56 15.00 -13.34
CA ASP A 3 -10.50 13.89 -13.59
C ASP A 3 -10.76 13.70 -15.11
N LEU A 4 -9.74 13.88 -15.97
CA LEU A 4 -9.91 13.74 -17.43
C LEU A 4 -9.10 12.61 -18.05
N GLN A 5 -8.82 11.55 -17.28
CA GLN A 5 -8.15 10.36 -17.80
C GLN A 5 -8.78 9.10 -17.17
N LEU A 6 -9.54 8.37 -18.00
CA LEU A 6 -10.12 7.03 -17.80
C LEU A 6 -11.51 6.94 -17.12
N GLU A 7 -12.54 7.46 -17.80
CA GLU A 7 -13.93 7.01 -17.63
C GLU A 7 -14.37 5.98 -18.69
N PHE A 8 -13.43 5.28 -19.34
CA PHE A 8 -13.79 4.31 -20.38
C PHE A 8 -13.92 2.88 -19.87
N PHE A 9 -13.37 2.56 -18.69
CA PHE A 9 -13.31 1.19 -18.18
C PHE A 9 -14.24 1.01 -17.00
N GLU A 10 -15.12 0.01 -17.12
CA GLU A 10 -15.95 -0.45 -16.01
C GLU A 10 -15.07 -0.97 -14.87
N ILE A 11 -15.38 -0.54 -13.64
CA ILE A 11 -14.63 -0.97 -12.47
C ILE A 11 -15.10 -2.38 -12.06
N PRO A 12 -14.22 -3.39 -12.11
CA PRO A 12 -14.59 -4.74 -11.75
C PRO A 12 -14.87 -4.85 -10.25
N SER A 13 -15.76 -5.77 -9.89
CA SER A 13 -16.05 -6.03 -8.48
C SER A 13 -14.89 -6.80 -7.81
N PRO A 14 -14.49 -6.47 -6.58
CA PRO A 14 -13.45 -7.18 -5.82
C PRO A 14 -13.96 -8.49 -5.20
N CYS A 15 -15.03 -9.08 -5.73
CA CYS A 15 -15.68 -10.24 -5.13
C CYS A 15 -14.91 -11.53 -5.46
N ARG A 16 -14.56 -12.32 -4.44
CA ARG A 16 -13.87 -13.61 -4.59
C ARG A 16 -14.82 -14.82 -4.52
N GLY A 17 -16.13 -14.60 -4.68
CA GLY A 17 -17.15 -15.66 -4.60
C GLY A 17 -17.47 -16.17 -3.19
N VAL A 18 -16.81 -15.64 -2.15
CA VAL A 18 -17.08 -15.98 -0.75
C VAL A 18 -17.94 -14.89 -0.12
N CYS A 19 -19.17 -15.22 0.28
CA CYS A 19 -20.17 -14.28 0.80
C CYS A 19 -20.46 -14.51 2.30
N GLU A 20 -19.42 -14.71 3.09
CA GLU A 20 -19.54 -14.93 4.54
C GLU A 20 -19.30 -13.63 5.31
N SER A 21 -20.10 -13.36 6.35
CA SER A 21 -19.96 -12.14 7.16
C SER A 21 -19.10 -12.43 8.38
N ASP A 22 -18.14 -11.55 8.66
CA ASP A 22 -17.35 -11.55 9.89
C ASP A 22 -18.18 -11.05 11.08
N ASN A 23 -17.68 -11.29 12.30
CA ASN A 23 -18.24 -10.75 13.54
C ASN A 23 -18.34 -9.22 13.54
N ARG A 24 -17.51 -8.55 12.72
CA ARG A 24 -17.51 -7.09 12.53
C ARG A 24 -18.47 -6.60 11.44
N GLY A 25 -19.19 -7.49 10.76
CA GLY A 25 -20.15 -7.14 9.71
C GLY A 25 -19.54 -6.88 8.32
N TYR A 26 -18.28 -7.25 8.10
CA TYR A 26 -17.61 -7.19 6.79
C TYR A 26 -17.60 -8.56 6.11
N CYS A 27 -17.61 -8.60 4.78
CA CYS A 27 -17.43 -9.83 4.03
C CYS A 27 -16.00 -10.38 4.22
N GLN A 28 -15.87 -11.67 4.54
CA GLN A 28 -14.58 -12.36 4.71
C GLN A 28 -13.71 -12.33 3.44
N GLY A 29 -14.34 -12.40 2.26
CA GLY A 29 -13.63 -12.46 0.99
C GLY A 29 -13.26 -11.08 0.42
N CYS A 30 -14.23 -10.16 0.36
CA CYS A 30 -14.06 -8.86 -0.31
C CYS A 30 -14.04 -7.65 0.62
N PHE A 31 -14.18 -7.85 1.94
CA PHE A 31 -14.10 -6.79 2.97
C PHE A 31 -15.11 -5.64 2.82
N ARG A 32 -16.17 -5.86 2.03
CA ARG A 32 -17.31 -4.94 1.92
C ARG A 32 -18.27 -5.04 3.08
N THR A 33 -18.92 -3.93 3.39
CA THR A 33 -20.10 -3.94 4.26
C THR A 33 -21.31 -4.53 3.52
N ARG A 34 -22.38 -4.81 4.27
CA ARG A 34 -23.66 -5.23 3.71
C ARG A 34 -24.20 -4.18 2.72
N ASP A 35 -24.19 -2.91 3.10
CA ASP A 35 -24.74 -1.82 2.29
C ASP A 35 -23.94 -1.60 0.99
N GLU A 36 -22.62 -1.68 1.06
CA GLU A 36 -21.74 -1.59 -0.12
C GLU A 36 -21.96 -2.75 -1.12
N ARG A 37 -22.42 -3.92 -0.65
CA ARG A 37 -22.77 -5.05 -1.53
C ARG A 37 -24.07 -4.79 -2.27
N PHE A 38 -25.12 -4.42 -1.54
CA PHE A 38 -26.44 -4.15 -2.14
C PHE A 38 -26.42 -2.92 -3.04
N GLY A 39 -25.67 -1.88 -2.67
CA GLY A 39 -25.57 -0.64 -3.44
C GLY A 39 -24.64 -0.70 -4.65
N TRP A 40 -23.86 -1.77 -4.86
CA TRP A 40 -22.76 -1.78 -5.84
C TRP A 40 -23.16 -1.39 -7.27
N LEU A 41 -24.34 -1.83 -7.72
CA LEU A 41 -24.85 -1.51 -9.06
C LEU A 41 -25.24 -0.03 -9.21
N ASN A 42 -25.62 0.62 -8.11
CA ASN A 42 -26.08 2.01 -8.09
C ASN A 42 -24.95 3.03 -7.83
N LEU A 43 -23.74 2.58 -7.52
CA LEU A 43 -22.60 3.46 -7.27
C LEU A 43 -22.00 4.01 -8.57
N THR A 44 -21.60 5.27 -8.53
CA THR A 44 -20.79 5.91 -9.58
C THR A 44 -19.39 5.28 -9.65
N ASN A 45 -18.70 5.43 -10.77
CA ASN A 45 -17.35 4.89 -10.93
C ASN A 45 -16.38 5.41 -9.84
N SER A 46 -16.45 6.69 -9.49
CA SER A 46 -15.65 7.28 -8.43
C SER A 46 -15.92 6.65 -7.05
N GLU A 47 -17.19 6.36 -6.74
CA GLU A 47 -17.56 5.66 -5.51
C GLU A 47 -17.12 4.20 -5.51
N LYS A 48 -17.24 3.53 -6.66
CA LYS A 48 -16.77 2.15 -6.83
C LYS A 48 -15.27 2.02 -6.52
N GLN A 49 -14.45 2.96 -7.01
CA GLN A 49 -13.03 3.03 -6.67
C GLN A 49 -12.80 3.28 -5.17
N ARG A 50 -13.57 4.19 -4.57
CA ARG A 50 -13.48 4.49 -3.13
C ARG A 50 -13.77 3.24 -2.29
N VAL A 51 -14.83 2.50 -2.62
CA VAL A 51 -15.19 1.26 -1.92
C VAL A 51 -14.07 0.24 -2.04
N ILE A 52 -13.47 0.06 -3.22
CA ILE A 52 -12.34 -0.87 -3.40
C ILE A 52 -11.14 -0.45 -2.53
N LYS A 53 -10.77 0.83 -2.52
CA LYS A 53 -9.69 1.35 -1.66
C LYS A 53 -9.94 1.06 -0.17
N LEU A 54 -11.19 1.26 0.29
CA LEU A 54 -11.59 0.94 1.66
C LEU A 54 -11.49 -0.56 1.96
N CYS A 55 -11.89 -1.42 1.02
CA CYS A 55 -11.78 -2.88 1.16
C CYS A 55 -10.32 -3.30 1.35
N LEU A 56 -9.40 -2.79 0.53
CA LEU A 56 -7.97 -3.05 0.69
C LEU A 56 -7.43 -2.53 2.03
N GLN A 57 -7.88 -1.36 2.47
CA GLN A 57 -7.47 -0.81 3.77
C GLN A 57 -7.96 -1.67 4.94
N ARG A 58 -9.19 -2.20 4.86
CA ARG A 58 -9.75 -3.13 5.86
C ARG A 58 -9.00 -4.47 5.86
N GLU A 59 -8.68 -5.00 4.68
CA GLU A 59 -7.87 -6.22 4.52
C GLU A 59 -6.48 -6.05 5.15
N ARG A 60 -5.79 -4.93 4.86
CA ARG A 60 -4.49 -4.61 5.48
C ARG A 60 -4.58 -4.52 6.99
N ARG A 61 -5.58 -3.84 7.54
CA ARG A 61 -5.76 -3.75 9.01
C ARG A 61 -6.05 -5.10 9.66
N ARG A 62 -6.71 -6.03 8.96
CA ARG A 62 -6.93 -7.39 9.46
C ARG A 62 -5.66 -8.24 9.41
N ASN A 63 -4.87 -8.08 8.36
CA ASN A 63 -3.66 -8.90 8.13
C ASN A 63 -2.39 -8.32 8.77
N GLN A 64 -2.42 -7.07 9.25
CA GLN A 64 -1.30 -6.49 9.96
C GLN A 64 -1.07 -7.23 11.28
N PRO A 65 0.15 -7.72 11.55
CA PRO A 65 0.47 -8.22 12.88
C PRO A 65 0.32 -7.05 13.85
N GLN A 66 -0.46 -7.24 14.91
CA GLN A 66 -0.53 -6.26 15.98
C GLN A 66 0.86 -6.19 16.61
N LYS A 67 1.65 -5.18 16.24
CA LYS A 67 2.77 -4.75 17.05
C LYS A 67 2.13 -4.20 18.32
N LEU A 68 1.99 -5.06 19.33
CA LEU A 68 1.68 -4.66 20.69
C LEU A 68 2.69 -3.56 21.04
N GLU A 69 2.23 -2.32 21.08
CA GLU A 69 2.98 -1.20 21.64
C GLU A 69 3.19 -1.52 23.12
N GLN A 70 4.37 -2.03 23.43
CA GLN A 70 4.97 -1.75 24.73
C GLN A 70 5.14 -0.24 24.81
N GLU A 71 4.52 0.36 25.83
CA GLU A 71 4.81 1.71 26.28
C GLU A 71 6.32 1.88 26.48
N SER A 72 6.97 2.60 25.58
CA SER A 72 8.22 3.27 25.89
C SER A 72 8.43 4.43 24.92
N ALA A 73 8.24 5.63 25.47
CA ALA A 73 8.80 6.92 25.06
C ALA A 73 8.93 7.18 23.55
N ALA A 74 8.17 8.17 23.07
CA ALA A 74 8.39 8.80 21.78
C ALA A 74 9.89 9.07 21.53
N PRO A 75 10.52 8.51 20.48
CA PRO A 75 11.77 9.06 20.01
C PRO A 75 11.41 10.38 19.32
N GLU A 76 11.74 11.48 19.97
CA GLU A 76 11.83 12.79 19.31
C GLU A 76 12.63 12.62 18.01
N PRO A 77 12.31 13.33 16.91
CA PRO A 77 13.12 13.27 15.70
C PRO A 77 14.49 13.89 16.00
N ILE A 78 15.43 13.06 16.46
CA ILE A 78 16.83 13.45 16.61
C ILE A 78 17.34 13.69 15.19
N GLN A 79 17.46 14.95 14.80
CA GLN A 79 18.23 15.31 13.62
C GLN A 79 19.66 14.86 13.88
N ALA A 80 20.21 14.01 13.01
CA ALA A 80 21.60 13.62 13.06
C ALA A 80 22.46 14.90 13.08
N SER A 81 23.37 14.99 14.06
CA SER A 81 24.21 16.17 14.21
C SER A 81 25.19 16.23 13.03
N LEU A 82 25.45 17.43 12.53
CA LEU A 82 26.46 17.64 11.48
C LEU A 82 27.88 17.27 11.95
N LEU A 83 28.08 17.11 13.26
CA LEU A 83 29.32 16.63 13.88
C LEU A 83 29.35 15.12 14.11
N ASP A 84 28.25 14.40 13.85
CA ASP A 84 28.24 12.95 13.95
C ASP A 84 29.12 12.34 12.85
N ALA A 85 29.95 11.39 13.23
CA ALA A 85 30.80 10.69 12.27
C ALA A 85 29.92 9.90 11.28
N PRO A 86 30.18 10.00 9.96
CA PRO A 86 29.44 9.19 9.00
C PRO A 86 29.64 7.71 9.32
N SER A 87 28.55 6.95 9.34
CA SER A 87 28.57 5.50 9.50
C SER A 87 29.42 4.88 8.40
N ARG A 88 30.56 4.29 8.78
CA ARG A 88 31.52 3.69 7.86
C ARG A 88 31.06 2.30 7.42
N ASP A 89 29.96 2.24 6.68
CA ASP A 89 29.52 0.99 6.04
C ASP A 89 29.36 1.16 4.54
N ILE A 90 30.33 1.80 3.87
CA ILE A 90 30.56 1.64 2.43
C ILE A 90 32.07 1.82 2.20
N LEU A 91 32.79 0.71 1.99
CA LEU A 91 34.11 0.52 1.34
C LEU A 91 34.56 -0.91 1.78
N ASP A 92 34.89 -1.92 0.97
CA ASP A 92 35.08 -2.13 -0.45
C ASP A 92 35.17 -3.65 -0.70
N LYS A 93 34.67 -4.12 -1.85
CA LYS A 93 35.04 -5.31 -2.65
C LYS A 93 33.85 -5.59 -3.56
N ASP A 94 33.87 -5.28 -4.85
CA ASP A 94 34.91 -5.69 -5.78
C ASP A 94 35.23 -4.62 -6.81
N LEU A 95 36.53 -4.57 -7.11
CA LEU A 95 37.20 -3.80 -8.13
C LEU A 95 36.77 -4.26 -9.54
N GLY A 96 36.62 -3.29 -10.42
CA GLY A 96 36.46 -3.46 -11.86
C GLY A 96 36.49 -2.11 -12.55
N VAL A 97 37.49 -1.29 -12.22
CA VAL A 97 37.95 -0.24 -13.13
C VAL A 97 38.54 -0.99 -14.33
N ASP A 98 38.18 -0.55 -15.53
CA ASP A 98 38.68 -0.94 -16.87
C ASP A 98 37.60 -1.57 -17.78
N ASP A 99 36.73 -0.73 -18.36
CA ASP A 99 36.16 -0.95 -19.71
C ASP A 99 35.65 0.39 -20.29
N PHE A 100 36.57 1.29 -20.62
CA PHE A 100 36.28 2.53 -21.36
C PHE A 100 37.21 2.70 -22.58
N ASP A 101 37.66 1.59 -23.19
CA ASP A 101 38.48 1.57 -24.41
C ASP A 101 38.08 0.40 -25.35
N ASP A 102 36.81 0.36 -25.76
CA ASP A 102 36.33 -0.39 -26.93
C ASP A 102 35.38 0.49 -27.76
N PHE A 103 35.93 1.55 -28.35
CA PHE A 103 35.31 2.27 -29.45
C PHE A 103 36.32 2.46 -30.58
N GLU A 104 36.63 1.36 -31.27
CA GLU A 104 37.04 1.39 -32.68
C GLU A 104 36.01 0.62 -33.52
N LEU A 105 35.06 1.35 -34.13
CA LEU A 105 34.68 1.17 -35.54
C LEU A 105 33.96 2.41 -36.09
#